data_AF-A0A2T2P066-F1
#
_entry.id   AF-A0A2T2P066-F1
#
_cell.length_a   1.000
_cell.length_b   1.000
_cell.length_c   1.000
_cell.angle_alpha   90.00
_cell.angle_beta   90.00
_cell.angle_gamma   90.00
#
_symmetry.space_group_name_H-M   'P 1'
#
loop_
_entity.id
_entity.type
_entity.pdbx_description
1 polymer ?
#
loop_
_entity_poly.entity_id
_entity_poly.type
_entity_poly.pdbx_seq_one_letter_code
_entity_poly.pdbx_strand_id
1 'polypeptide(L)'
;MEPAASLGQSIRPATNENWDHLLDRWDKNDDEILDFSVPDEDDGDDEGDDVDDVEEISEEEVMETEVRGKRFTKEEVADVINEAIALFTNKWHTQQQGKEDERLSKALGRWQEVGASGQDKQRELARRIKHNVEILTQRLDLMCGEICEQDWNSEGSIRRQCKVLEGTVEVLEHERWLEQVYDGWLNQVDGNDMPPSDGVQSTQRVEIIDFGSGSDDSEENDQDGNVTCSTSSAPRAAGGATSELTDHQSVEPVINYLEPRRKPQEPAVNLLTPRRNVLLVQSFTSQTSARVSAPVWHGENPKTASIHAVTKWAWADLTRNTDRKRIVMKAIQEIDATDREMLRTRVNTVKKRHLLTEIAKCAAMMVRGESRMRGVLPRDNYKIVVFTKLFLCWWMADNAFKRETPQRRLEELLQCLEDGSTDPGIFYDWVRYVFAHTFSEEALSTPHLPSQAEVIVIDD
;
A
#
# COMPACT_ATOMS: atom_id res chain seq x y z
N MET A 1 -21.67 71.60 -28.00
CA MET A 1 -21.97 71.29 -26.59
C MET A 1 -23.10 70.29 -26.59
N GLU A 2 -22.75 69.02 -26.63
CA GLU A 2 -23.65 67.86 -26.54
C GLU A 2 -23.19 67.03 -25.33
N PRO A 3 -24.09 66.50 -24.49
CA PRO A 3 -23.69 65.64 -23.39
C PRO A 3 -23.58 64.18 -23.85
N ALA A 4 -22.46 63.56 -23.48
CA ALA A 4 -22.11 62.17 -23.74
C ALA A 4 -22.99 61.19 -22.96
N ALA A 5 -23.46 60.14 -23.63
CA ALA A 5 -24.13 59.00 -23.05
C ALA A 5 -23.11 58.04 -22.41
N SER A 6 -23.31 57.70 -21.14
CA SER A 6 -22.55 56.71 -20.39
C SER A 6 -23.29 55.36 -20.45
N LEU A 7 -22.71 54.39 -21.14
CA LEU A 7 -23.14 52.99 -21.15
C LEU A 7 -22.44 52.24 -20.01
N GLY A 8 -23.12 52.08 -18.89
CA GLY A 8 -22.72 51.16 -17.81
C GLY A 8 -23.28 49.76 -18.08
N GLN A 9 -22.47 48.85 -18.61
CA GLN A 9 -22.80 47.43 -18.67
C GLN A 9 -22.45 46.76 -17.32
N SER A 10 -23.48 46.41 -16.57
CA SER A 10 -23.41 45.61 -15.35
C SER A 10 -23.17 44.14 -15.72
N ILE A 11 -21.93 43.67 -15.61
CA ILE A 11 -21.60 42.24 -15.70
C ILE A 11 -22.16 41.56 -14.45
N ARG A 12 -23.19 40.73 -14.63
CA ARG A 12 -23.70 39.83 -13.58
C ARG A 12 -22.78 38.61 -13.49
N PRO A 13 -22.37 38.17 -12.29
CA PRO A 13 -21.62 36.91 -12.14
C PRO A 13 -22.54 35.74 -12.51
N ALA A 14 -22.04 34.85 -13.37
CA ALA A 14 -22.68 33.60 -13.72
C ALA A 14 -22.81 32.73 -12.45
N THR A 15 -24.04 32.43 -12.07
CA THR A 15 -24.35 31.53 -10.96
C THR A 15 -24.05 30.09 -11.37
N ASN A 16 -23.08 29.47 -10.69
CA ASN A 16 -22.73 28.05 -10.76
C ASN A 16 -23.83 27.15 -10.15
N GLU A 17 -25.07 27.28 -10.58
CA GLU A 17 -26.23 26.57 -10.03
C GLU A 17 -26.77 25.49 -10.98
N ASN A 18 -25.92 24.60 -11.49
CA ASN A 18 -26.45 23.43 -12.22
C ASN A 18 -25.57 22.17 -12.15
N TRP A 19 -25.13 21.80 -10.95
CA TRP A 19 -24.50 20.49 -10.71
C TRP A 19 -25.35 19.56 -9.83
N ASP A 20 -26.46 20.04 -9.26
CA ASP A 20 -27.35 19.25 -8.39
C ASP A 20 -27.97 18.04 -9.13
N HIS A 21 -28.18 18.14 -10.44
CA HIS A 21 -28.70 17.02 -11.23
C HIS A 21 -27.69 15.87 -11.42
N LEU A 22 -26.40 16.10 -11.16
CA LEU A 22 -25.41 15.02 -11.15
C LEU A 22 -25.40 14.28 -9.82
N LEU A 23 -25.64 14.93 -8.68
CA LEU A 23 -25.75 14.21 -7.41
C LEU A 23 -26.98 13.28 -7.40
N ASP A 24 -28.08 13.71 -8.00
CA ASP A 24 -29.33 12.95 -8.09
C ASP A 24 -29.25 11.72 -9.04
N ARG A 25 -28.19 11.63 -9.87
CA ARG A 25 -27.93 10.50 -10.77
C ARG A 25 -27.12 9.38 -10.10
N TRP A 26 -26.27 9.71 -9.14
CA TRP A 26 -25.44 8.73 -8.44
C TRP A 26 -26.17 8.11 -7.25
N ASP A 27 -27.11 8.84 -6.64
CA ASP A 27 -27.94 8.33 -5.54
C ASP A 27 -29.00 7.30 -5.99
N LYS A 28 -29.20 7.13 -7.30
CA LYS A 28 -30.21 6.22 -7.88
C LYS A 28 -29.65 4.93 -8.46
N ASN A 29 -28.33 4.73 -8.44
CA ASN A 29 -27.69 3.63 -9.18
C ASN A 29 -26.91 2.61 -8.35
N ASP A 30 -26.99 2.64 -7.01
CA ASP A 30 -26.18 1.78 -6.13
C ASP A 30 -27.00 0.81 -5.25
N ASP A 31 -28.20 0.41 -5.68
CA ASP A 31 -28.98 -0.65 -5.01
C ASP A 31 -29.50 -1.75 -5.95
N GLU A 32 -28.97 -1.88 -7.18
CA GLU A 32 -29.14 -3.12 -7.93
C GLU A 32 -28.13 -4.16 -7.42
N ILE A 33 -28.53 -4.80 -6.33
CA ILE A 33 -27.93 -5.98 -5.75
C ILE A 33 -27.84 -7.04 -6.85
N LEU A 34 -26.64 -7.24 -7.42
CA LEU A 34 -26.31 -8.50 -8.10
C LEU A 34 -26.29 -9.59 -7.03
N ASP A 35 -27.45 -10.20 -6.81
CA ASP A 35 -27.61 -11.40 -6.00
C ASP A 35 -26.99 -12.59 -6.76
N PHE A 36 -25.70 -12.85 -6.52
CA PHE A 36 -24.99 -14.04 -7.01
C PHE A 36 -25.37 -15.33 -6.24
N SER A 37 -26.61 -15.43 -5.78
CA SER A 37 -27.13 -16.57 -5.01
C SER A 37 -28.30 -17.26 -5.70
N VAL A 38 -28.33 -17.28 -7.03
CA VAL A 38 -29.17 -18.21 -7.79
C VAL A 38 -28.25 -19.32 -8.32
N PRO A 39 -28.48 -20.60 -7.98
CA PRO A 39 -27.83 -21.69 -8.70
C PRO A 39 -28.34 -21.65 -10.14
N ASP A 40 -27.42 -21.58 -11.11
CA ASP A 40 -27.74 -21.74 -12.53
C ASP A 40 -28.36 -23.13 -12.75
N GLU A 41 -29.67 -23.20 -12.62
CA GLU A 41 -30.52 -24.20 -13.25
C GLU A 41 -31.14 -23.53 -14.48
N ASP A 42 -30.72 -24.03 -15.64
CA ASP A 42 -31.58 -24.35 -16.78
C ASP A 42 -32.49 -23.25 -17.35
N ASP A 43 -32.11 -22.75 -18.53
CA ASP A 43 -33.07 -22.42 -19.58
C ASP A 43 -32.40 -22.75 -20.92
N GLY A 44 -32.73 -23.93 -21.44
CA GLY A 44 -32.58 -24.26 -22.83
C GLY A 44 -33.56 -23.49 -23.72
N ASP A 45 -33.06 -23.06 -24.87
CA ASP A 45 -33.81 -22.94 -26.13
C ASP A 45 -32.95 -23.73 -27.13
N ASP A 46 -33.38 -24.93 -27.54
CA ASP A 46 -34.33 -25.16 -28.64
C ASP A 46 -33.74 -24.79 -30.01
N GLU A 47 -32.96 -25.71 -30.58
CA GLU A 47 -33.06 -26.00 -32.02
C GLU A 47 -33.08 -27.52 -32.19
N GLY A 48 -34.26 -28.01 -32.60
CA GLY A 48 -34.53 -29.41 -32.81
C GLY A 48 -33.64 -30.06 -33.87
N ASP A 49 -33.29 -31.32 -33.60
CA ASP A 49 -33.06 -32.29 -34.66
C ASP A 49 -33.74 -33.59 -34.27
N ASP A 50 -34.72 -33.96 -35.09
CA ASP A 50 -35.48 -35.19 -35.04
C ASP A 50 -34.53 -36.38 -35.24
N VAL A 51 -34.41 -37.24 -34.23
CA VAL A 51 -34.06 -38.66 -34.44
C VAL A 51 -34.85 -39.53 -33.48
N ASP A 52 -35.97 -40.02 -33.99
CA ASP A 52 -36.62 -41.26 -33.57
C ASP A 52 -35.57 -42.39 -33.55
N ASP A 53 -35.18 -42.87 -32.36
CA ASP A 53 -35.03 -44.32 -32.15
C ASP A 53 -35.12 -44.67 -30.66
N VAL A 54 -36.26 -45.27 -30.31
CA VAL A 54 -36.60 -45.76 -28.98
C VAL A 54 -36.07 -47.19 -28.87
N GLU A 55 -34.92 -47.39 -28.23
CA GLU A 55 -34.60 -48.68 -27.62
C GLU A 55 -34.82 -48.62 -26.10
N GLU A 56 -35.87 -49.32 -25.70
CA GLU A 56 -36.29 -49.67 -24.35
C GLU A 56 -35.19 -50.49 -23.64
N ILE A 57 -34.29 -49.81 -22.93
CA ILE A 57 -33.29 -50.45 -22.07
C ILE A 57 -33.79 -50.43 -20.62
N SER A 58 -34.39 -51.56 -20.25
CA SER A 58 -34.11 -52.33 -19.02
C SER A 58 -33.80 -51.53 -17.75
N GLU A 59 -34.80 -51.42 -16.87
CA GLU A 59 -34.68 -51.11 -15.45
C GLU A 59 -33.84 -52.20 -14.72
N GLU A 60 -32.51 -52.14 -14.84
CA GLU A 60 -31.58 -52.94 -14.03
C GLU A 60 -30.83 -52.02 -13.06
N GLU A 61 -31.24 -52.09 -11.79
CA GLU A 61 -30.46 -51.90 -10.56
C GLU A 61 -29.06 -51.25 -10.74
N VAL A 62 -29.03 -49.93 -10.98
CA VAL A 62 -27.78 -49.16 -11.03
C VAL A 62 -27.24 -49.05 -9.61
N MET A 63 -26.37 -49.99 -9.25
CA MET A 63 -25.48 -49.85 -8.10
C MET A 63 -24.74 -48.51 -8.22
N GLU A 64 -24.99 -47.61 -7.26
CA GLU A 64 -24.19 -46.43 -6.99
C GLU A 64 -22.73 -46.87 -6.78
N THR A 65 -21.98 -46.94 -7.87
CA THR A 65 -20.55 -47.06 -7.82
C THR A 65 -20.05 -45.71 -7.35
N GLU A 66 -19.80 -45.59 -6.06
CA GLU A 66 -19.07 -44.47 -5.47
C GLU A 66 -17.77 -44.30 -6.26
N VAL A 67 -17.76 -43.36 -7.22
CA VAL A 67 -16.59 -43.00 -7.99
C VAL A 67 -15.63 -42.34 -7.00
N ARG A 68 -14.79 -43.16 -6.36
CA ARG A 68 -13.70 -42.67 -5.50
C ARG A 68 -12.81 -41.78 -6.35
N GLY A 69 -12.96 -40.47 -6.17
CA GLY A 69 -12.15 -39.46 -6.86
C GLY A 69 -10.66 -39.76 -6.67
N LYS A 70 -9.91 -39.75 -7.78
CA LYS A 70 -8.45 -39.92 -7.78
C LYS A 70 -7.84 -38.82 -6.91
N ARG A 71 -7.09 -39.20 -5.88
CA ARG A 71 -6.28 -38.26 -5.08
C ARG A 71 -5.01 -37.92 -5.84
N PHE A 72 -4.62 -36.65 -5.86
CA PHE A 72 -3.39 -36.20 -6.51
C PHE A 72 -2.18 -36.51 -5.64
N THR A 73 -1.09 -36.99 -6.24
CA THR A 73 0.19 -37.13 -5.53
C THR A 73 0.86 -35.76 -5.37
N LYS A 74 1.82 -35.63 -4.46
CA LYS A 74 2.53 -34.36 -4.24
C LYS A 74 3.30 -33.91 -5.49
N GLU A 75 3.79 -34.86 -6.27
CA GLU A 75 4.45 -34.61 -7.55
C GLU A 75 3.47 -34.06 -8.59
N GLU A 76 2.28 -34.67 -8.73
CA GLU A 76 1.23 -34.17 -9.61
C GLU A 76 0.78 -32.74 -9.21
N VAL A 77 0.69 -32.45 -7.91
CA VAL A 77 0.38 -31.10 -7.41
C VAL A 77 1.50 -30.11 -7.75
N ALA A 78 2.76 -30.50 -7.57
CA ALA A 78 3.91 -29.67 -7.89
C ALA A 78 3.99 -29.34 -9.39
N ASP A 79 3.67 -30.29 -10.26
CA ASP A 79 3.62 -30.09 -11.71
C ASP A 79 2.57 -29.05 -12.10
N VAL A 80 1.37 -29.13 -11.52
CA VAL A 80 0.28 -28.15 -11.76
C VAL A 80 0.66 -26.75 -11.25
N ILE A 81 1.33 -26.66 -10.10
CA ILE A 81 1.83 -25.38 -9.56
C ILE A 81 2.89 -24.77 -10.50
N ASN A 82 3.86 -25.57 -10.95
CA ASN A 82 4.91 -25.12 -11.87
C ASN A 82 4.35 -24.65 -13.20
N GLU A 83 3.35 -25.37 -13.74
CA GLU A 83 2.63 -24.96 -14.94
C GLU A 83 1.91 -23.62 -14.73
N ALA A 84 1.22 -23.44 -13.60
CA ALA A 84 0.56 -22.19 -13.27
C ALA A 84 1.54 -21.01 -13.15
N ILE A 85 2.69 -21.20 -12.49
CA ILE A 85 3.74 -20.19 -12.40
C ILE A 85 4.26 -19.83 -13.81
N ALA A 86 4.55 -20.82 -14.65
CA ALA A 86 4.98 -20.60 -16.03
C ALA A 86 3.95 -19.81 -16.84
N LEU A 87 2.65 -20.10 -16.67
CA LEU A 87 1.57 -19.35 -17.29
C LEU A 87 1.55 -17.89 -16.83
N PHE A 88 1.69 -17.62 -15.53
CA PHE A 88 1.74 -16.25 -15.00
C PHE A 88 2.98 -15.48 -15.46
N THR A 89 4.15 -16.11 -15.48
CA THR A 89 5.39 -15.51 -16.00
C THR A 89 5.25 -15.17 -17.49
N ASN A 90 4.73 -16.10 -18.30
CA ASN A 90 4.48 -15.86 -19.72
C ASN A 90 3.46 -14.73 -19.95
N LYS A 91 2.34 -14.75 -19.21
CA LYS A 91 1.32 -13.70 -19.24
C LYS A 91 1.93 -12.34 -18.94
N TRP A 92 2.77 -12.25 -17.91
CA TRP A 92 3.50 -11.03 -17.59
C TRP A 92 4.36 -10.59 -18.77
N HIS A 93 5.23 -11.45 -19.31
CA HIS A 93 6.06 -11.08 -20.46
C HIS A 93 5.25 -10.61 -21.68
N THR A 94 4.17 -11.30 -22.04
CA THR A 94 3.29 -10.90 -23.14
C THR A 94 2.64 -9.54 -22.89
N GLN A 95 2.20 -9.26 -21.66
CA GLN A 95 1.61 -7.97 -21.31
C GLN A 95 2.62 -6.81 -21.39
N GLN A 96 3.91 -7.11 -21.22
CA GLN A 96 4.99 -6.13 -21.28
C GLN A 96 5.54 -5.93 -22.70
N GLN A 97 5.25 -6.81 -23.65
CA GLN A 97 5.62 -6.61 -25.05
C GLN A 97 4.97 -5.32 -25.57
N GLY A 98 5.80 -4.44 -26.15
CA GLY A 98 5.37 -3.13 -26.65
C GLY A 98 5.35 -2.00 -25.62
N LYS A 99 5.66 -2.25 -24.34
CA LYS A 99 5.82 -1.23 -23.29
C LYS A 99 7.26 -1.09 -22.79
N GLU A 100 8.21 -1.69 -23.49
CA GLU A 100 9.60 -1.76 -23.05
C GLU A 100 10.24 -0.37 -22.92
N ASP A 101 10.06 0.50 -23.92
CA ASP A 101 10.60 1.87 -23.90
C ASP A 101 10.05 2.71 -22.74
N GLU A 102 8.74 2.61 -22.47
CA GLU A 102 8.10 3.33 -21.37
C GLU A 102 8.65 2.85 -20.01
N ARG A 103 8.83 1.53 -19.86
CA ARG A 103 9.39 0.94 -18.64
C ARG A 103 10.85 1.32 -18.44
N LEU A 104 11.66 1.25 -19.50
CA LEU A 104 13.06 1.66 -19.47
C LEU A 104 13.18 3.14 -19.13
N SER A 105 12.33 4.00 -19.70
CA SER A 105 12.27 5.42 -19.37
C SER A 105 11.96 5.65 -17.88
N LYS A 106 10.98 4.94 -17.32
CA LYS A 106 10.63 5.02 -15.89
C LYS A 106 11.76 4.52 -14.99
N ALA A 107 12.37 3.38 -15.32
CA ALA A 107 13.50 2.83 -14.58
C ALA A 107 14.71 3.77 -14.63
N LEU A 108 14.98 4.37 -15.80
CA LEU A 108 16.07 5.31 -16.00
C LEU A 108 15.85 6.60 -15.22
N GLY A 109 14.61 7.13 -15.21
CA GLY A 109 14.26 8.30 -14.41
C GLY A 109 14.55 8.07 -12.93
N ARG A 110 14.11 6.93 -12.37
CA ARG A 110 14.39 6.56 -10.97
C ARG A 110 15.89 6.37 -10.71
N TRP A 111 16.61 5.78 -11.65
CA TRP A 111 18.07 5.58 -11.54
C TRP A 111 18.85 6.89 -11.57
N GLN A 112 18.47 7.82 -12.44
CA GLN A 112 19.09 9.15 -12.55
C GLN A 112 18.77 10.02 -11.33
N GLU A 113 17.53 9.98 -10.82
CA GLU A 113 17.12 10.69 -9.60
C GLU A 113 17.98 10.24 -8.40
N VAL A 114 18.16 8.94 -8.23
CA VAL A 114 19.03 8.38 -7.19
C VAL A 114 20.51 8.69 -7.48
N GLY A 115 20.92 8.67 -8.75
CA GLY A 115 22.26 9.03 -9.19
C GLY A 115 22.65 10.47 -8.91
N ALA A 116 21.71 11.42 -9.00
CA ALA A 116 21.92 12.82 -8.64
C ALA A 116 22.32 12.99 -7.16
N SER A 117 22.01 11.99 -6.33
CA SER A 117 22.42 11.93 -4.93
C SER A 117 23.75 11.20 -4.67
N GLY A 118 24.38 10.61 -5.69
CA GLY A 118 25.66 9.91 -5.63
C GLY A 118 25.59 8.41 -5.99
N GLN A 119 26.71 7.88 -6.49
CA GLN A 119 26.85 6.48 -6.95
C GLN A 119 26.59 5.45 -5.83
N ASP A 120 26.92 5.77 -4.58
CA ASP A 120 26.66 4.87 -3.45
C ASP A 120 25.15 4.58 -3.29
N LYS A 121 24.29 5.57 -3.57
CA LYS A 121 22.84 5.38 -3.50
C LYS A 121 22.31 4.53 -4.66
N GLN A 122 22.94 4.59 -5.83
CA GLN A 122 22.61 3.72 -6.96
C GLN A 122 22.97 2.26 -6.65
N ARG A 123 24.15 2.03 -6.05
CA ARG A 123 24.57 0.70 -5.56
C ARG A 123 23.64 0.19 -4.45
N GLU A 124 23.19 1.07 -3.55
CA GLU A 124 22.19 0.72 -2.52
C GLU A 124 20.85 0.34 -3.15
N LEU A 125 20.38 1.10 -4.15
CA LEU A 125 19.14 0.80 -4.86
C LEU A 125 19.20 -0.58 -5.50
N ALA A 126 20.27 -0.89 -6.25
CA ALA A 126 20.46 -2.21 -6.85
C ALA A 126 20.48 -3.33 -5.80
N ARG A 127 21.19 -3.13 -4.68
CA ARG A 127 21.23 -4.10 -3.57
C ARG A 127 19.84 -4.34 -2.96
N ARG A 128 19.03 -3.28 -2.83
CA ARG A 128 17.67 -3.39 -2.32
C ARG A 128 16.76 -4.17 -3.27
N ILE A 129 16.84 -3.92 -4.58
CA ILE A 129 16.06 -4.67 -5.58
C ILE A 129 16.44 -6.15 -5.54
N LYS A 130 17.74 -6.47 -5.51
CA LYS A 130 18.21 -7.85 -5.36
C LYS A 130 17.67 -8.53 -4.10
N HIS A 131 17.69 -7.82 -2.96
CA HIS A 131 17.12 -8.33 -1.72
C HIS A 131 15.59 -8.55 -1.81
N ASN A 132 14.86 -7.69 -2.53
CA ASN A 132 13.44 -7.89 -2.77
C ASN A 132 13.19 -9.16 -3.59
N VAL A 133 13.98 -9.43 -4.63
CA VAL A 133 13.89 -10.65 -5.45
C VAL A 133 14.08 -11.90 -4.57
N GLU A 134 15.06 -11.89 -3.66
CA GLU A 134 15.29 -12.98 -2.70
C GLU A 134 14.08 -13.21 -1.78
N ILE A 135 13.53 -12.14 -1.19
CA ILE A 135 12.35 -12.22 -0.30
C ILE A 135 11.13 -12.75 -1.05
N LEU A 136 10.88 -12.24 -2.26
CA LEU A 136 9.73 -12.64 -3.07
C LEU A 136 9.84 -14.09 -3.54
N THR A 137 11.05 -14.56 -3.85
CA THR A 137 11.32 -15.96 -4.16
C THR A 137 11.02 -16.85 -2.95
N GLN A 138 11.55 -16.52 -1.77
CA GLN A 138 11.26 -17.28 -0.54
C GLN A 138 9.77 -17.31 -0.20
N ARG A 139 9.07 -16.20 -0.40
CA ARG A 139 7.63 -16.11 -0.18
C ARG A 139 6.87 -17.00 -1.17
N LEU A 140 7.26 -17.00 -2.44
CA LEU A 140 6.67 -17.85 -3.46
C LEU A 140 6.87 -19.33 -3.11
N ASP A 141 8.08 -19.73 -2.73
CA ASP A 141 8.40 -21.10 -2.30
C ASP A 141 7.55 -21.54 -1.11
N LEU A 142 7.36 -20.66 -0.12
CA LEU A 142 6.54 -20.95 1.05
C LEU A 142 5.06 -21.16 0.68
N MET A 143 4.50 -20.30 -0.18
CA MET A 143 3.12 -20.47 -0.66
C MET A 143 2.96 -21.74 -1.51
N CYS A 144 3.94 -22.08 -2.34
CA CYS A 144 3.95 -23.34 -3.08
C CYS A 144 3.99 -24.54 -2.13
N GLY A 145 4.79 -24.48 -1.07
CA GLY A 145 4.83 -25.48 -0.01
C GLY A 145 3.47 -25.67 0.67
N GLU A 146 2.81 -24.57 1.05
CA GLU A 146 1.46 -24.60 1.65
C GLU A 146 0.39 -25.22 0.74
N ILE A 147 0.51 -25.06 -0.59
CA ILE A 147 -0.41 -25.69 -1.56
C ILE A 147 -0.08 -27.18 -1.72
N CYS A 148 1.20 -27.55 -1.74
CA CYS A 148 1.66 -28.94 -1.83
C CYS A 148 1.33 -29.79 -0.60
N GLU A 149 1.15 -29.19 0.57
CA GLU A 149 0.80 -29.88 1.81
C GLU A 149 -0.69 -30.23 1.92
N GLN A 150 -1.55 -29.63 1.09
CA GLN A 150 -2.99 -29.88 1.09
C GLN A 150 -3.36 -31.15 0.31
N ASP A 151 -4.40 -31.86 0.76
CA ASP A 151 -4.96 -33.01 0.05
C ASP A 151 -5.95 -32.54 -1.03
N TRP A 152 -5.65 -32.83 -2.29
CA TRP A 152 -6.48 -32.40 -3.43
C TRP A 152 -7.20 -33.58 -4.09
N ASN A 153 -8.48 -33.34 -4.44
CA ASN A 153 -9.35 -34.27 -5.14
C ASN A 153 -9.64 -33.85 -6.59
N SER A 154 -9.20 -32.66 -7.01
CA SER A 154 -9.44 -32.11 -8.33
C SER A 154 -8.35 -31.11 -8.71
N GLU A 155 -7.83 -31.25 -9.93
CA GLU A 155 -6.88 -30.31 -10.53
C GLU A 155 -7.45 -28.89 -10.61
N GLY A 156 -8.74 -28.75 -10.90
CA GLY A 156 -9.40 -27.44 -10.96
C GLY A 156 -9.36 -26.71 -9.62
N SER A 157 -9.39 -27.42 -8.50
CA SER A 157 -9.23 -26.83 -7.16
C SER A 157 -7.80 -26.38 -6.89
N ILE A 158 -6.80 -27.15 -7.33
CA ILE A 158 -5.38 -26.75 -7.28
C ILE A 158 -5.18 -25.46 -8.08
N ARG A 159 -5.63 -25.43 -9.35
CA ARG A 159 -5.49 -24.25 -10.23
C ARG A 159 -6.19 -23.01 -9.67
N ARG A 160 -7.35 -23.16 -9.03
CA ARG A 160 -8.03 -22.06 -8.33
C ARG A 160 -7.19 -21.52 -7.18
N GLN A 161 -6.56 -22.39 -6.39
CA GLN A 161 -5.68 -21.98 -5.30
C GLN A 161 -4.40 -21.31 -5.82
N CYS A 162 -3.83 -21.79 -6.93
CA CYS A 162 -2.67 -21.18 -7.59
C CYS A 162 -2.90 -19.73 -8.02
N LYS A 163 -4.15 -19.27 -8.20
CA LYS A 163 -4.44 -17.85 -8.48
C LYS A 163 -3.92 -16.89 -7.40
N VAL A 164 -3.74 -17.36 -6.16
CA VAL A 164 -3.14 -16.56 -5.07
C VAL A 164 -1.66 -16.25 -5.35
N LEU A 165 -0.97 -17.07 -6.16
CA LEU A 165 0.44 -16.88 -6.51
C LEU A 165 0.64 -15.77 -7.55
N GLU A 166 -0.36 -15.51 -8.41
CA GLU A 166 -0.27 -14.59 -9.57
C GLU A 166 0.31 -13.22 -9.19
N GLY A 167 -0.25 -12.56 -8.17
CA GLY A 167 0.23 -11.24 -7.76
C GLY A 167 1.66 -11.25 -7.19
N THR A 168 2.14 -12.36 -6.64
CA THR A 168 3.54 -12.46 -6.18
C THR A 168 4.48 -12.72 -7.34
N VAL A 169 4.09 -13.55 -8.32
CA VAL A 169 4.85 -13.78 -9.55
C VAL A 169 4.98 -12.49 -10.36
N GLU A 170 3.91 -11.71 -10.52
CA GLU A 170 3.96 -10.44 -11.26
C GLU A 170 4.94 -9.43 -10.65
N VAL A 171 4.99 -9.32 -9.32
CA VAL A 171 5.94 -8.43 -8.62
C VAL A 171 7.36 -8.99 -8.70
N LEU A 172 7.53 -10.32 -8.57
CA LEU A 172 8.83 -10.97 -8.68
C LEU A 172 9.45 -10.74 -10.06
N GLU A 173 8.70 -10.92 -11.14
CA GLU A 173 9.19 -10.69 -12.51
C GLU A 173 9.49 -9.20 -12.77
N HIS A 174 8.73 -8.29 -12.16
CA HIS A 174 9.05 -6.87 -12.22
C HIS A 174 10.38 -6.53 -11.55
N GLU A 175 10.61 -7.01 -10.32
CA GLU A 175 11.85 -6.77 -9.59
C GLU A 175 13.05 -7.46 -10.24
N ARG A 176 12.89 -8.67 -10.81
CA ARG A 176 13.94 -9.37 -11.59
C ARG A 176 14.34 -8.57 -12.82
N TRP A 177 13.37 -8.00 -13.54
CA TRP A 177 13.67 -7.14 -14.67
C TRP A 177 14.42 -5.88 -14.25
N LEU A 178 14.03 -5.24 -13.13
CA LEU A 178 14.76 -4.08 -12.58
C LEU A 178 16.20 -4.45 -12.16
N GLU A 179 16.40 -5.61 -11.54
CA GLU A 179 17.72 -6.14 -11.19
C GLU A 179 18.61 -6.23 -12.44
N GLN A 180 18.12 -6.87 -13.50
CA GLN A 180 18.85 -7.01 -14.77
C GLN A 180 19.22 -5.65 -15.38
N VAL A 181 18.28 -4.70 -15.40
CA VAL A 181 18.50 -3.36 -15.95
C VAL A 181 19.55 -2.59 -15.15
N TYR A 182 19.42 -2.58 -13.81
CA TYR A 182 20.33 -1.82 -12.94
C TYR A 182 21.73 -2.44 -12.86
N ASP A 183 21.83 -3.77 -12.83
CA ASP A 183 23.12 -4.46 -12.91
C ASP A 183 23.80 -4.19 -14.25
N GLY A 184 23.03 -4.15 -15.35
CA GLY A 184 23.52 -3.75 -16.67
C GLY A 184 24.13 -2.35 -16.66
N TRP A 185 23.47 -1.38 -16.03
CA TRP A 185 23.99 -0.01 -15.91
C TRP A 185 25.18 0.12 -14.98
N LEU A 186 25.24 -0.63 -13.87
CA LEU A 186 26.40 -0.64 -12.98
C LEU A 186 27.66 -1.15 -13.69
N ASN A 187 27.52 -2.24 -14.44
CA ASN A 187 28.64 -2.85 -15.15
C ASN A 187 29.17 -1.99 -16.32
N GLN A 188 28.35 -1.10 -16.89
CA GLN A 188 28.79 -0.15 -17.91
C GLN A 188 29.67 0.99 -17.35
N VAL A 189 29.50 1.36 -16.08
CA VAL A 189 30.23 2.50 -15.48
C VAL A 189 31.64 2.13 -15.02
N ASP A 190 31.86 0.87 -14.64
CA ASP A 190 33.16 0.37 -14.18
C ASP A 190 34.09 -0.05 -15.35
N GLY A 191 33.55 -0.18 -16.57
CA GLY A 191 34.29 -0.43 -17.80
C GLY A 191 34.64 0.88 -18.50
N ASN A 192 35.91 1.28 -18.44
CA ASN A 192 36.48 2.55 -18.91
C ASN A 192 36.46 2.81 -20.44
N ASP A 193 35.44 2.33 -21.17
CA ASP A 193 35.19 2.64 -22.58
C ASP A 193 33.81 3.28 -22.73
N MET A 194 33.72 4.55 -22.32
CA MET A 194 32.61 5.42 -22.69
C MET A 194 32.63 5.53 -24.23
N PRO A 195 31.62 5.03 -24.98
CA PRO A 195 31.54 5.33 -26.40
C PRO A 195 31.39 6.86 -26.53
N PRO A 196 32.08 7.51 -27.48
CA PRO A 196 32.02 8.95 -27.62
C PRO A 196 30.57 9.35 -27.82
N SER A 197 30.14 10.27 -26.97
CA SER A 197 28.89 11.01 -27.09
C SER A 197 28.97 11.89 -28.35
N ASP A 198 28.81 11.29 -29.52
CA ASP A 198 28.53 12.03 -30.74
C ASP A 198 27.02 12.17 -30.89
N GLY A 199 26.63 13.44 -31.02
CA GLY A 199 25.27 13.91 -30.83
C GLY A 199 24.26 13.29 -31.78
N VAL A 200 23.10 12.96 -31.21
CA VAL A 200 21.86 12.81 -31.94
C VAL A 200 21.44 14.19 -32.46
N GLN A 201 21.96 14.56 -33.63
CA GLN A 201 21.30 15.51 -34.50
C GLN A 201 20.39 14.74 -35.47
N SER A 202 19.10 14.96 -35.28
CA SER A 202 18.06 14.70 -36.25
C SER A 202 18.37 15.42 -37.57
N THR A 203 18.61 14.66 -38.64
CA THR A 203 18.19 15.03 -39.99
C THR A 203 17.86 13.78 -40.79
N GLN A 204 16.59 13.67 -41.17
CA GLN A 204 16.15 12.87 -42.32
C GLN A 204 16.93 13.29 -43.57
N ARG A 205 17.53 12.32 -44.29
CA ARG A 205 17.68 12.42 -45.74
C ARG A 205 17.71 11.05 -46.39
N VAL A 206 16.81 10.89 -47.36
CA VAL A 206 16.62 9.75 -48.25
C VAL A 206 17.71 9.74 -49.35
N GLU A 207 18.11 8.53 -49.77
CA GLU A 207 18.85 8.13 -51.00
C GLU A 207 20.33 8.60 -51.11
N ILE A 208 21.32 7.84 -51.61
CA ILE A 208 21.44 6.99 -52.81
C ILE A 208 22.60 5.99 -52.58
N ILE A 209 22.48 4.77 -53.12
CA ILE A 209 23.58 3.77 -53.23
C ILE A 209 24.58 4.24 -54.30
N ASP A 210 25.84 4.46 -53.92
CA ASP A 210 26.95 4.69 -54.87
C ASP A 210 27.94 3.52 -54.85
N PHE A 211 28.26 3.04 -56.05
CA PHE A 211 29.14 1.90 -56.34
C PHE A 211 30.45 2.42 -56.93
N GLY A 212 31.54 2.32 -56.16
CA GLY A 212 32.89 2.05 -56.68
C GLY A 212 33.67 3.17 -57.37
N SER A 213 34.78 3.56 -56.76
CA SER A 213 36.09 3.89 -57.37
C SER A 213 37.03 4.23 -56.21
N GLY A 214 38.19 3.63 -55.98
CA GLY A 214 39.28 3.44 -56.94
C GLY A 214 40.32 4.55 -56.71
N SER A 215 41.58 4.14 -56.50
CA SER A 215 42.81 4.92 -56.24
C SER A 215 43.13 5.22 -54.77
N ASP A 216 44.15 4.61 -54.14
CA ASP A 216 45.60 4.50 -54.45
C ASP A 216 46.40 5.68 -53.89
N ASP A 217 47.61 5.36 -53.43
CA ASP A 217 48.64 6.18 -52.77
C ASP A 217 48.51 6.50 -51.27
N SER A 218 49.55 6.42 -50.42
CA SER A 218 50.89 5.82 -50.43
C SER A 218 51.55 6.24 -49.09
N GLU A 219 52.60 5.51 -48.70
CA GLU A 219 53.71 5.93 -47.81
C GLU A 219 53.50 5.90 -46.28
N GLU A 220 54.09 4.92 -45.59
CA GLU A 220 55.45 4.90 -45.02
C GLU A 220 55.52 5.64 -43.66
N ASN A 221 55.65 4.87 -42.57
CA ASN A 221 56.75 5.14 -41.64
C ASN A 221 57.06 3.87 -40.82
N ASP A 222 58.25 3.34 -41.09
CA ASP A 222 58.98 2.43 -40.22
C ASP A 222 59.34 3.14 -38.91
N GLN A 223 59.19 2.47 -37.77
CA GLN A 223 60.32 2.38 -36.84
C GLN A 223 60.20 1.25 -35.82
N ASP A 224 61.17 0.35 -35.97
CA ASP A 224 61.65 -0.69 -35.09
C ASP A 224 61.84 -0.28 -33.63
N GLY A 225 61.66 -1.27 -32.73
CA GLY A 225 61.96 -1.12 -31.32
C GLY A 225 61.94 -2.41 -30.49
N ASN A 226 62.45 -3.50 -31.05
CA ASN A 226 62.81 -4.77 -30.40
C ASN A 226 63.42 -4.61 -28.98
N VAL A 227 62.89 -5.29 -27.95
CA VAL A 227 63.68 -6.02 -26.93
C VAL A 227 62.87 -7.21 -26.38
N THR A 228 63.48 -8.39 -26.52
CA THR A 228 63.08 -9.70 -26.00
C THR A 228 63.34 -9.85 -24.50
N CYS A 229 62.56 -10.68 -23.80
CA CYS A 229 63.10 -11.63 -22.82
C CYS A 229 62.07 -12.71 -22.45
N SER A 230 62.34 -13.93 -22.91
CA SER A 230 61.70 -15.15 -22.41
C SER A 230 62.33 -15.55 -21.09
N THR A 231 61.55 -16.02 -20.12
CA THR A 231 61.95 -17.19 -19.30
C THR A 231 60.78 -17.81 -18.54
N SER A 232 60.64 -19.10 -18.79
CA SER A 232 59.95 -20.17 -18.06
C SER A 232 59.82 -20.02 -16.53
N SER A 233 58.70 -20.52 -15.99
CA SER A 233 58.70 -21.75 -15.16
C SER A 233 57.27 -22.14 -14.74
N ALA A 234 56.87 -23.35 -15.11
CA ALA A 234 55.84 -24.15 -14.45
C ALA A 234 56.51 -25.06 -13.37
N PRO A 235 55.87 -26.10 -12.82
CA PRO A 235 54.67 -26.15 -11.97
C PRO A 235 54.95 -26.94 -10.67
N ARG A 236 53.99 -26.97 -9.73
CA ARG A 236 53.83 -28.00 -8.67
C ARG A 236 52.63 -27.64 -7.77
N ALA A 237 51.92 -28.53 -7.10
CA ALA A 237 51.48 -29.91 -7.25
C ALA A 237 50.71 -30.23 -5.95
N ALA A 238 49.66 -31.05 -6.10
CA ALA A 238 49.22 -32.10 -5.17
C ALA A 238 48.54 -31.78 -3.81
N GLY A 239 47.53 -32.62 -3.53
CA GLY A 239 47.03 -33.00 -2.19
C GLY A 239 45.76 -32.25 -1.81
N GLY A 240 44.58 -32.85 -1.64
CA GLY A 240 44.23 -34.08 -0.90
C GLY A 240 43.12 -33.66 0.09
N ALA A 241 41.86 -34.03 -0.13
CA ALA A 241 41.15 -35.16 0.49
C ALA A 241 40.79 -34.98 1.98
N THR A 242 39.56 -35.42 2.32
CA THR A 242 38.99 -35.69 3.67
C THR A 242 38.56 -34.45 4.49
N SER A 243 37.57 -34.46 5.39
CA SER A 243 36.42 -35.30 5.77
C SER A 243 35.75 -34.56 6.96
N GLU A 244 34.60 -35.06 7.42
CA GLU A 244 33.94 -34.81 8.72
C GLU A 244 33.04 -33.56 8.81
N LEU A 245 31.71 -33.73 8.82
CA LEU A 245 30.89 -34.14 9.98
C LEU A 245 31.06 -33.20 11.18
N THR A 246 30.09 -32.31 11.35
CA THR A 246 29.74 -31.78 12.66
C THR A 246 28.23 -31.76 12.79
N ASP A 247 27.76 -32.79 13.47
CA ASP A 247 26.46 -32.94 14.10
C ASP A 247 26.46 -32.15 15.43
N HIS A 248 25.26 -31.87 15.95
CA HIS A 248 24.91 -31.26 17.24
C HIS A 248 24.92 -29.71 17.26
N GLN A 249 23.94 -29.00 17.81
CA GLN A 249 23.06 -29.37 18.92
C GLN A 249 21.83 -28.44 18.95
N SER A 250 20.65 -29.04 19.05
CA SER A 250 19.38 -28.38 19.33
C SER A 250 19.40 -27.81 20.75
N VAL A 251 19.11 -26.52 20.91
CA VAL A 251 18.94 -25.87 22.23
C VAL A 251 17.51 -25.35 22.30
N GLU A 252 16.67 -26.06 23.05
CA GLU A 252 15.35 -25.58 23.46
C GLU A 252 15.46 -24.45 24.49
N PRO A 253 14.69 -23.36 24.39
CA PRO A 253 14.66 -22.33 25.41
C PRO A 253 13.73 -22.71 26.57
N VAL A 254 14.32 -22.86 27.75
CA VAL A 254 13.65 -22.97 29.05
C VAL A 254 12.87 -21.69 29.34
N ILE A 255 11.54 -21.78 29.35
CA ILE A 255 10.63 -20.71 29.78
C ILE A 255 10.51 -20.75 31.31
N ASN A 256 11.18 -19.80 31.98
CA ASN A 256 11.01 -19.54 33.40
C ASN A 256 9.66 -18.85 33.66
N TYR A 257 8.81 -19.54 34.42
CA TYR A 257 7.56 -19.01 34.98
C TYR A 257 7.89 -17.95 36.06
N LEU A 258 7.48 -16.71 35.83
CA LEU A 258 7.45 -15.66 36.85
C LEU A 258 6.05 -15.56 37.45
N GLU A 259 6.00 -15.78 38.77
CA GLU A 259 4.84 -15.62 39.64
C GLU A 259 4.33 -14.16 39.78
N PRO A 260 3.09 -13.96 40.27
CA PRO A 260 2.39 -12.68 40.21
C PRO A 260 2.81 -11.70 41.32
N ARG A 261 3.11 -10.47 40.92
CA ARG A 261 3.50 -9.36 41.80
C ARG A 261 2.30 -8.83 42.61
N ARG A 262 2.43 -8.85 43.94
CA ARG A 262 1.51 -8.33 44.95
C ARG A 262 1.24 -6.81 44.78
N LYS A 263 -0.02 -6.41 45.00
CA LYS A 263 -0.46 -5.00 45.10
C LYS A 263 0.05 -4.34 46.39
N PRO A 264 0.49 -3.07 46.37
CA PRO A 264 0.77 -2.31 47.60
C PRO A 264 -0.51 -1.80 48.26
N GLN A 265 -0.58 -2.00 49.58
CA GLN A 265 -1.56 -1.47 50.53
C GLN A 265 -1.56 0.06 50.60
N GLU A 266 -2.77 0.63 50.70
CA GLU A 266 -3.03 1.97 51.23
C GLU A 266 -2.68 2.05 52.73
N PRO A 267 -2.29 3.23 53.23
CA PRO A 267 -2.56 3.58 54.62
C PRO A 267 -3.52 4.76 54.78
N ALA A 268 -4.38 4.56 55.78
CA ALA A 268 -5.47 5.38 56.26
C ALA A 268 -5.07 6.72 56.91
N VAL A 269 -5.97 7.69 56.71
CA VAL A 269 -6.60 8.62 57.67
C VAL A 269 -5.84 9.01 58.96
N ASN A 270 -5.62 10.32 59.17
CA ASN A 270 -5.66 11.03 60.46
C ASN A 270 -5.95 12.54 60.18
N LEU A 271 -7.14 13.07 60.49
CA LEU A 271 -7.58 13.71 61.75
C LEU A 271 -6.89 15.07 62.09
N LEU A 272 -7.64 16.13 61.82
CA LEU A 272 -7.85 17.40 62.55
C LEU A 272 -6.81 17.87 63.58
N THR A 273 -6.30 19.11 63.39
CA THR A 273 -6.05 20.08 64.49
C THR A 273 -6.34 21.53 64.03
N PRO A 274 -6.65 22.47 64.97
CA PRO A 274 -7.21 23.78 64.65
C PRO A 274 -6.21 24.95 64.73
N ARG A 275 -6.53 26.01 63.97
CA ARG A 275 -6.26 27.46 64.15
C ARG A 275 -4.86 27.91 64.64
N ARG A 276 -4.21 28.74 63.82
CA ARG A 276 -3.59 29.98 64.30
C ARG A 276 -3.55 31.06 63.20
N ASN A 277 -4.21 32.18 63.47
CA ASN A 277 -4.11 33.43 62.73
C ASN A 277 -2.67 33.96 62.84
N VAL A 278 -2.03 34.23 61.71
CA VAL A 278 -0.91 35.16 61.62
C VAL A 278 -1.20 36.14 60.48
N LEU A 279 -1.19 37.40 60.86
CA LEU A 279 -1.34 38.58 60.03
C LEU A 279 -0.20 38.72 59.00
N LEU A 280 -0.58 39.18 57.81
CA LEU A 280 0.08 40.23 57.03
C LEU A 280 1.51 39.96 56.48
N VAL A 281 1.60 39.60 55.19
CA VAL A 281 2.43 40.32 54.20
C VAL A 281 1.71 40.25 52.84
N GLN A 282 1.25 41.41 52.37
CA GLN A 282 0.74 41.57 51.00
C GLN A 282 1.92 41.49 50.02
N SER A 283 2.13 40.31 49.45
CA SER A 283 2.91 40.18 48.22
C SER A 283 1.96 40.40 47.06
N PHE A 284 2.13 41.50 46.34
CA PHE A 284 1.48 41.76 45.06
C PHE A 284 1.80 40.62 44.10
N THR A 285 0.91 39.64 44.04
CA THR A 285 0.91 38.66 42.96
C THR A 285 0.49 39.43 41.72
N SER A 286 1.46 39.66 40.84
CA SER A 286 1.21 40.13 39.48
C SER A 286 0.20 39.16 38.86
N GLN A 287 -1.07 39.56 38.88
CA GLN A 287 -2.11 39.00 38.02
C GLN A 287 -1.65 39.26 36.59
N THR A 288 -0.83 38.35 36.06
CA THR A 288 -0.72 38.13 34.64
C THR A 288 -2.10 37.71 34.18
N SER A 289 -2.92 38.72 33.88
CA SER A 289 -4.18 38.60 33.17
C SER A 289 -3.91 37.68 31.99
N ALA A 290 -4.33 36.42 32.10
CA ALA A 290 -4.24 35.45 31.02
C ALA A 290 -5.00 36.06 29.85
N ARG A 291 -4.26 36.64 28.90
CA ARG A 291 -4.84 37.13 27.67
C ARG A 291 -5.53 35.94 27.06
N VAL A 292 -6.85 35.96 27.06
CA VAL A 292 -7.68 35.00 26.32
C VAL A 292 -7.28 35.21 24.87
N SER A 293 -6.36 34.36 24.38
CA SER A 293 -5.93 34.40 23.00
C SER A 293 -7.17 34.28 22.14
N ALA A 294 -7.38 35.26 21.25
CA ALA A 294 -8.49 35.23 20.32
C ALA A 294 -8.48 33.88 19.59
N PRO A 295 -9.66 33.27 19.34
CA PRO A 295 -9.74 31.99 18.66
C PRO A 295 -9.00 32.09 17.32
N VAL A 296 -7.95 31.28 17.16
CA VAL A 296 -7.16 31.24 15.93
C VAL A 296 -8.04 30.62 14.86
N TRP A 297 -8.49 31.43 13.92
CA TRP A 297 -9.25 30.96 12.79
C TRP A 297 -8.30 30.28 11.81
N HIS A 298 -8.45 28.97 11.60
CA HIS A 298 -7.50 28.18 10.81
C HIS A 298 -7.56 28.42 9.29
N GLY A 299 -8.37 29.37 8.79
CA GLY A 299 -8.29 29.94 7.44
C GLY A 299 -8.77 29.05 6.31
N GLU A 300 -8.31 27.81 6.30
CA GLU A 300 -8.32 26.92 5.15
C GLU A 300 -9.47 25.92 5.27
N ASN A 301 -10.14 25.65 4.14
CA ASN A 301 -11.11 24.58 4.05
C ASN A 301 -10.40 23.25 4.38
N PRO A 302 -10.90 22.41 5.31
CA PRO A 302 -10.25 21.14 5.62
C PRO A 302 -10.07 20.23 4.39
N LYS A 303 -10.86 20.42 3.33
CA LYS A 303 -10.70 19.67 2.07
C LYS A 303 -9.44 20.01 1.27
N THR A 304 -8.93 21.23 1.42
CA THR A 304 -7.82 21.78 0.61
C THR A 304 -6.57 22.06 1.45
N ALA A 305 -6.64 21.82 2.76
CA ALA A 305 -5.53 22.03 3.66
C ALA A 305 -4.32 21.14 3.29
N SER A 306 -3.14 21.77 3.19
CA SER A 306 -1.87 21.06 3.01
C SER A 306 -1.46 20.30 4.27
N ILE A 307 -0.59 19.29 4.15
CA ILE A 307 -0.01 18.58 5.30
C ILE A 307 0.69 19.56 6.26
N HIS A 308 1.36 20.57 5.70
CA HIS A 308 2.01 21.62 6.48
C HIS A 308 1.01 22.46 7.29
N ALA A 309 -0.15 22.79 6.72
CA ALA A 309 -1.22 23.50 7.43
C ALA A 309 -1.80 22.65 8.57
N VAL A 310 -2.08 21.37 8.31
CA VAL A 310 -2.56 20.42 9.33
C VAL A 310 -1.59 20.33 10.50
N THR A 311 -0.28 20.35 10.24
CA THR A 311 0.77 20.32 11.26
C THR A 311 0.69 21.51 12.22
N LYS A 312 0.29 22.69 11.74
CA LYS A 312 0.18 23.92 12.54
C LYS A 312 -1.08 24.02 13.40
N TRP A 313 -2.09 23.19 13.16
CA TRP A 313 -3.32 23.24 13.95
C TRP A 313 -3.09 22.80 15.40
N ALA A 314 -3.61 23.56 16.34
CA ALA A 314 -3.53 23.26 17.76
C ALA A 314 -4.73 22.43 18.22
N TRP A 315 -4.49 21.31 18.88
CA TRP A 315 -5.56 20.43 19.41
C TRP A 315 -6.58 21.18 20.28
N ALA A 316 -6.12 22.13 21.09
CA ALA A 316 -7.00 22.92 21.96
C ALA A 316 -8.03 23.74 21.16
N ASP A 317 -7.62 24.30 20.03
CA ASP A 317 -8.52 25.08 19.17
C ASP A 317 -9.46 24.17 18.38
N LEU A 318 -8.96 23.04 17.87
CA LEU A 318 -9.77 22.05 17.17
C LEU A 318 -10.87 21.46 18.07
N THR A 319 -10.51 21.09 19.30
CA THR A 319 -11.43 20.54 20.32
C THR A 319 -12.44 21.59 20.75
N ARG A 320 -12.00 22.84 20.98
CA ARG A 320 -12.88 23.96 21.35
C ARG A 320 -13.91 24.24 20.26
N ASN A 321 -13.52 24.15 18.99
CA ASN A 321 -14.38 24.41 17.84
C ASN A 321 -15.18 23.16 17.39
N THR A 322 -14.95 22.00 18.01
CA THR A 322 -15.58 20.72 17.65
C THR A 322 -15.46 20.37 16.15
N ASP A 323 -14.34 20.74 15.52
CA ASP A 323 -14.14 20.53 14.08
C ASP A 323 -13.70 19.09 13.77
N ARG A 324 -14.69 18.21 13.63
CA ARG A 324 -14.48 16.77 13.43
C ARG A 324 -13.58 16.45 12.24
N LYS A 325 -13.69 17.21 11.13
CA LYS A 325 -12.89 16.99 9.92
C LYS A 325 -11.42 17.31 10.16
N ARG A 326 -11.13 18.49 10.71
CA ARG A 326 -9.76 18.90 11.04
C ARG A 326 -9.15 18.02 12.13
N ILE A 327 -9.95 17.55 13.08
CA ILE A 327 -9.52 16.60 14.12
C ILE A 327 -9.05 15.27 13.53
N VAL A 328 -9.80 14.69 12.59
CA VAL A 328 -9.38 13.44 11.93
C VAL A 328 -8.09 13.64 11.14
N MET A 329 -7.98 14.72 10.37
CA MET A 329 -6.74 15.03 9.65
C MET A 329 -5.55 15.22 10.59
N LYS A 330 -5.77 15.93 11.71
CA LYS A 330 -4.75 16.15 12.74
C LYS A 330 -4.35 14.84 13.42
N ALA A 331 -5.30 13.96 13.71
CA ALA A 331 -5.02 12.63 14.24
C ALA A 331 -4.18 11.81 13.25
N ILE A 332 -4.58 11.73 11.98
CA ILE A 332 -3.82 11.02 10.92
C ILE A 332 -2.39 11.58 10.78
N GLN A 333 -2.22 12.89 10.90
CA GLN A 333 -0.91 13.55 10.84
C GLN A 333 0.02 13.15 11.99
N GLU A 334 -0.53 12.95 13.19
CA GLU A 334 0.23 12.61 14.40
C GLU A 334 0.48 11.11 14.61
N ILE A 335 -0.29 10.24 13.94
CA ILE A 335 -0.04 8.79 13.92
C ILE A 335 1.28 8.52 13.17
N ASP A 336 2.02 7.49 13.59
CA ASP A 336 3.26 7.10 12.93
C ASP A 336 3.05 6.69 11.47
N ALA A 337 4.11 6.75 10.67
CA ALA A 337 4.03 6.47 9.24
C ALA A 337 3.56 5.03 8.96
N THR A 338 3.97 4.06 9.79
CA THR A 338 3.62 2.64 9.63
C THR A 338 2.14 2.41 9.87
N ASP A 339 1.58 2.93 10.96
CA ASP A 339 0.15 2.83 11.26
C ASP A 339 -0.70 3.58 10.25
N ARG A 340 -0.23 4.73 9.78
CA ARG A 340 -0.91 5.50 8.73
C ARG A 340 -0.99 4.73 7.41
N GLU A 341 0.09 4.07 6.99
CA GLU A 341 0.09 3.20 5.81
C GLU A 341 -0.82 1.99 5.99
N MET A 342 -0.78 1.38 7.18
CA MET A 342 -1.66 0.29 7.55
C MET A 342 -3.13 0.70 7.45
N LEU A 343 -3.48 1.89 7.96
CA LEU A 343 -4.83 2.44 7.86
C LEU A 343 -5.23 2.70 6.41
N ARG A 344 -4.36 3.30 5.60
CA ARG A 344 -4.61 3.55 4.16
C ARG A 344 -4.89 2.25 3.43
N THR A 345 -4.01 1.27 3.57
CA THR A 345 -4.17 -0.07 2.97
C THR A 345 -5.49 -0.70 3.41
N ARG A 346 -5.83 -0.61 4.70
CA ARG A 346 -7.06 -1.19 5.24
C ARG A 346 -8.32 -0.54 4.68
N VAL A 347 -8.35 0.79 4.60
CA VAL A 347 -9.49 1.56 4.04
C VAL A 347 -9.74 1.21 2.57
N ASN A 348 -8.68 0.89 1.82
CA ASN A 348 -8.75 0.51 0.40
C ASN A 348 -9.10 -0.98 0.17
N THR A 349 -8.68 -1.87 1.07
CA THR A 349 -8.83 -3.33 0.89
C THR A 349 -10.07 -3.91 1.57
N VAL A 350 -10.47 -3.38 2.73
CA VAL A 350 -11.61 -3.89 3.49
C VAL A 350 -12.87 -3.16 3.05
N LYS A 351 -13.94 -3.91 2.72
CA LYS A 351 -15.22 -3.33 2.32
C LYS A 351 -15.78 -2.42 3.43
N LYS A 352 -16.35 -1.27 3.05
CA LYS A 352 -16.96 -0.26 3.96
C LYS A 352 -17.82 -0.91 5.06
N ARG A 353 -18.76 -1.80 4.70
CA ARG A 353 -19.65 -2.49 5.67
C ARG A 353 -18.89 -3.21 6.79
N HIS A 354 -17.75 -3.83 6.48
CA HIS A 354 -16.97 -4.60 7.45
C HIS A 354 -16.24 -3.67 8.41
N LEU A 355 -15.65 -2.58 7.90
CA LEU A 355 -15.02 -1.56 8.74
C LEU A 355 -16.01 -0.92 9.72
N LEU A 356 -17.23 -0.59 9.26
CA LEU A 356 -18.25 -0.01 10.13
C LEU A 356 -18.71 -1.01 11.21
N THR A 357 -18.87 -2.28 10.84
CA THR A 357 -19.21 -3.36 11.80
C THR A 357 -18.10 -3.57 12.84
N GLU A 358 -16.83 -3.49 12.40
CA GLU A 358 -15.67 -3.62 13.28
C GLU A 358 -15.57 -2.49 14.31
N ILE A 359 -15.90 -1.25 13.93
CA ILE A 359 -15.96 -0.11 14.86
C ILE A 359 -16.91 -0.43 16.03
N ALA A 360 -18.13 -0.90 15.74
CA ALA A 360 -19.12 -1.23 16.78
C ALA A 360 -18.62 -2.38 17.68
N LYS A 361 -18.09 -3.45 17.08
CA LYS A 361 -17.55 -4.60 17.84
C LYS A 361 -16.36 -4.20 18.71
N CYS A 362 -15.49 -3.33 18.21
CA CYS A 362 -14.33 -2.84 18.93
C CYS A 362 -14.72 -1.88 20.07
N ALA A 363 -15.68 -0.99 19.84
CA ALA A 363 -16.24 -0.15 20.90
C ALA A 363 -16.85 -1.00 22.03
N ALA A 364 -17.60 -2.05 21.69
CA ALA A 364 -18.16 -2.99 22.67
C ALA A 364 -17.06 -3.74 23.46
N MET A 365 -15.95 -4.12 22.80
CA MET A 365 -14.77 -4.67 23.46
C MET A 365 -14.15 -3.66 24.45
N MET A 366 -14.03 -2.38 24.05
CA MET A 366 -13.50 -1.32 24.91
C MET A 366 -14.38 -1.06 26.14
N VAL A 367 -15.71 -1.07 26.00
CA VAL A 367 -16.65 -0.95 27.14
C VAL A 367 -16.44 -2.08 28.16
N ARG A 368 -16.20 -3.31 27.69
CA ARG A 368 -15.93 -4.46 28.55
C ARG A 368 -14.53 -4.45 29.18
N GLY A 369 -13.65 -3.52 28.79
CA GLY A 369 -12.24 -3.51 29.21
C GLY A 369 -11.45 -4.70 28.67
N GLU A 370 -11.91 -5.33 27.58
CA GLU A 370 -11.22 -6.46 26.95
C GLU A 370 -10.11 -5.95 26.02
N SER A 371 -9.00 -6.69 25.93
CA SER A 371 -7.88 -6.36 25.04
C SER A 371 -7.93 -7.06 23.68
N ARG A 372 -8.86 -8.02 23.50
CA ARG A 372 -8.96 -8.85 22.29
C ARG A 372 -10.41 -9.02 21.85
N MET A 373 -10.67 -8.80 20.57
CA MET A 373 -11.96 -9.10 19.94
C MET A 373 -12.11 -10.60 19.69
N ARG A 374 -13.28 -11.17 20.02
CA ARG A 374 -13.58 -12.59 19.76
C ARG A 374 -13.63 -12.86 18.25
N GLY A 375 -12.96 -13.93 17.81
CA GLY A 375 -12.94 -14.35 16.40
C GLY A 375 -12.06 -13.49 15.49
N VAL A 376 -11.26 -12.57 16.04
CA VAL A 376 -10.34 -11.74 15.27
C VAL A 376 -8.90 -12.10 15.62
N LEU A 377 -8.06 -12.25 14.59
CA LEU A 377 -6.64 -12.53 14.78
C LEU A 377 -5.95 -11.38 15.54
N PRO A 378 -5.02 -11.65 16.46
CA PRO A 378 -4.32 -10.60 17.22
C PRO A 378 -3.66 -9.53 16.33
N ARG A 379 -3.14 -9.92 15.16
CA ARG A 379 -2.53 -9.02 14.17
C ARG A 379 -3.53 -8.01 13.60
N ASP A 380 -4.79 -8.40 13.44
CA ASP A 380 -5.83 -7.52 12.90
C ASP A 380 -6.56 -6.74 13.99
N ASN A 381 -6.62 -7.29 15.21
CA ASN A 381 -7.19 -6.61 16.38
C ASN A 381 -6.53 -5.24 16.61
N TYR A 382 -5.19 -5.17 16.50
CA TYR A 382 -4.47 -3.89 16.60
C TYR A 382 -4.95 -2.87 15.55
N LYS A 383 -5.05 -3.30 14.29
CA LYS A 383 -5.49 -2.45 13.16
C LYS A 383 -6.89 -1.89 13.38
N ILE A 384 -7.80 -2.75 13.86
CA ILE A 384 -9.18 -2.39 14.18
C ILE A 384 -9.22 -1.39 15.35
N VAL A 385 -8.41 -1.60 16.39
CA VAL A 385 -8.32 -0.67 17.52
C VAL A 385 -7.83 0.71 17.07
N VAL A 386 -6.79 0.78 16.23
CA VAL A 386 -6.27 2.06 15.71
C VAL A 386 -7.33 2.77 14.86
N PHE A 387 -8.01 2.05 13.96
CA PHE A 387 -9.09 2.62 13.15
C PHE A 387 -10.28 3.07 13.99
N THR A 388 -10.65 2.30 15.01
CA THR A 388 -11.71 2.65 15.96
C THR A 388 -11.34 3.88 16.79
N LYS A 389 -10.09 4.01 17.24
CA LYS A 389 -9.61 5.23 17.92
C LYS A 389 -9.68 6.45 17.01
N LEU A 390 -9.41 6.31 15.72
CA LEU A 390 -9.58 7.39 14.76
C LEU A 390 -11.06 7.81 14.64
N PHE A 391 -11.98 6.84 14.61
CA PHE A 391 -13.42 7.14 14.66
C PHE A 391 -13.84 7.78 15.99
N LEU A 392 -13.27 7.37 17.12
CA LEU A 392 -13.51 8.01 18.42
C LEU A 392 -13.04 9.47 18.43
N CYS A 393 -11.95 9.80 17.75
CA CYS A 393 -11.54 11.19 17.56
C CYS A 393 -12.61 12.00 16.81
N TRP A 394 -13.19 11.42 15.76
CA TRP A 394 -14.30 12.04 15.02
C TRP A 394 -15.55 12.23 15.88
N TRP A 395 -15.99 11.17 16.56
CA TRP A 395 -17.23 11.16 17.34
C TRP A 395 -17.18 12.11 18.53
N MET A 396 -16.08 12.09 19.29
CA MET A 396 -15.93 12.91 20.49
C MET A 396 -15.39 14.31 20.22
N ALA A 397 -14.90 14.57 19.01
CA ALA A 397 -14.14 15.77 18.68
C ALA A 397 -12.98 16.02 19.66
N ASP A 398 -12.21 14.97 19.98
CA ASP A 398 -11.03 15.03 20.88
C ASP A 398 -9.94 14.04 20.42
N ASN A 399 -8.76 14.07 21.03
CA ASN A 399 -7.65 13.15 20.73
C ASN A 399 -7.77 11.83 21.54
N ALA A 400 -8.50 10.86 20.98
CA ALA A 400 -8.66 9.52 21.56
C ALA A 400 -7.38 8.65 21.54
N PHE A 401 -6.30 9.10 20.87
CA PHE A 401 -5.01 8.42 20.94
C PHE A 401 -4.22 8.78 22.20
N LYS A 402 -4.37 10.01 22.70
CA LYS A 402 -3.67 10.49 23.91
C LYS A 402 -4.49 10.37 25.18
N ARG A 403 -5.81 10.30 25.09
CA ARG A 403 -6.72 10.24 26.23
C ARG A 403 -7.54 8.95 26.18
N GLU A 404 -7.64 8.28 27.32
CA GLU A 404 -8.59 7.17 27.45
C GLU A 404 -10.02 7.69 27.33
N THR A 405 -10.83 6.95 26.58
CA THR A 405 -12.23 7.32 26.38
C THR A 405 -13.03 6.92 27.61
N PRO A 406 -13.76 7.83 28.28
CA PRO A 406 -14.59 7.48 29.41
C PRO A 406 -15.63 6.43 29.03
N GLN A 407 -15.80 5.39 29.85
CA GLN A 407 -16.71 4.28 29.58
C GLN A 407 -18.14 4.74 29.21
N ARG A 408 -18.68 5.71 29.95
CA ARG A 408 -19.99 6.31 29.65
C ARG A 408 -20.12 6.83 28.21
N ARG A 409 -19.06 7.41 27.65
CA ARG A 409 -19.06 7.94 26.27
C ARG A 409 -19.02 6.83 25.23
N LEU A 410 -18.39 5.70 25.55
CA LEU A 410 -18.41 4.51 24.70
C LEU A 410 -19.79 3.84 24.72
N GLU A 411 -20.47 3.79 25.87
CA GLU A 411 -21.84 3.30 25.99
C GLU A 411 -22.82 4.18 25.19
N GLU A 412 -22.71 5.51 25.32
CA GLU A 412 -23.46 6.48 24.49
C GLU A 412 -23.21 6.24 23.00
N LEU A 413 -21.96 5.99 22.60
CA LEU A 413 -21.63 5.68 21.21
C LEU A 413 -22.28 4.38 20.74
N LEU A 414 -22.23 3.30 21.52
CA LEU A 414 -22.82 2.02 21.15
C LEU A 414 -24.33 2.14 20.90
N GLN A 415 -25.04 2.86 21.77
CA GLN A 415 -26.46 3.14 21.56
C GLN A 415 -26.68 3.87 20.23
N CYS A 416 -25.90 4.92 19.93
CA CYS A 416 -26.03 5.64 18.66
C CYS A 416 -25.71 4.76 17.43
N LEU A 417 -24.78 3.80 17.54
CA LEU A 417 -24.48 2.86 16.47
C LEU A 417 -25.61 1.84 16.26
N GLU A 418 -26.22 1.36 17.34
CA GLU A 418 -27.38 0.47 17.30
C GLU A 418 -28.63 1.15 16.71
N ASP A 419 -28.80 2.44 17.00
CA ASP A 419 -29.88 3.28 16.45
C ASP A 419 -29.69 3.62 14.95
N GLY A 420 -28.62 3.10 14.31
CA GLY A 420 -28.38 3.27 12.88
C GLY A 420 -27.82 4.64 12.49
N SER A 421 -27.02 5.28 13.36
CA SER A 421 -26.38 6.56 13.06
C SER A 421 -25.62 6.54 11.73
N THR A 422 -25.75 7.62 10.95
CA THR A 422 -25.03 7.81 9.67
C THR A 422 -23.58 8.25 9.85
N ASP A 423 -23.19 8.67 11.05
CA ASP A 423 -21.87 9.23 11.35
C ASP A 423 -20.69 8.31 10.95
N PRO A 424 -20.73 6.96 11.17
CA PRO A 424 -19.67 6.06 10.73
C PRO A 424 -19.46 6.06 9.22
N GLY A 425 -20.54 6.19 8.43
CA GLY A 425 -20.48 6.28 6.98
C GLY A 425 -19.78 7.57 6.53
N ILE A 426 -20.21 8.71 7.08
CA ILE A 426 -19.64 10.03 6.79
C ILE A 426 -18.15 10.08 7.20
N PHE A 427 -17.82 9.51 8.36
CA PHE A 427 -16.44 9.36 8.82
C PHE A 427 -15.60 8.54 7.84
N TYR A 428 -16.09 7.38 7.40
CA TYR A 428 -15.35 6.52 6.46
C TYR A 428 -15.07 7.26 5.15
N ASP A 429 -16.08 7.91 4.58
CA ASP A 429 -15.95 8.65 3.32
C ASP A 429 -14.95 9.81 3.48
N TRP A 430 -14.95 10.47 4.64
CA TRP A 430 -13.98 11.51 4.96
C TRP A 430 -12.55 10.97 5.08
N VAL A 431 -12.34 9.86 5.81
CA VAL A 431 -11.01 9.24 5.96
C VAL A 431 -10.47 8.78 4.61
N ARG A 432 -11.32 8.16 3.78
CA ARG A 432 -10.97 7.77 2.42
C ARG A 432 -10.55 8.97 1.57
N TYR A 433 -11.32 10.07 1.63
CA TYR A 433 -10.96 11.33 0.95
C TYR A 433 -9.60 11.85 1.42
N VAL A 434 -9.38 11.91 2.73
CA VAL A 434 -8.14 12.44 3.33
C VAL A 434 -6.92 11.62 2.91
N PHE A 435 -7.03 10.29 2.84
CA PHE A 435 -5.95 9.44 2.34
C PHE A 435 -5.69 9.57 0.84
N ALA A 436 -6.74 9.77 0.04
CA ALA A 436 -6.60 9.93 -1.40
C ALA A 436 -6.03 11.30 -1.81
N HIS A 437 -6.24 12.35 -1.02
CA HIS A 437 -5.91 13.72 -1.43
C HIS A 437 -4.85 14.38 -0.53
N THR A 438 -5.07 14.41 0.78
CA THR A 438 -4.16 15.15 1.70
C THR A 438 -2.94 14.33 2.07
N PHE A 439 -3.09 13.02 2.23
CA PHE A 439 -2.00 12.11 2.59
C PHE A 439 -1.80 11.04 1.51
N SER A 440 -1.93 11.40 0.23
CA SER A 440 -1.49 10.53 -0.87
C SER A 440 0.03 10.37 -0.84
N GLU A 441 0.55 9.35 -1.52
CA GLU A 441 2.01 9.16 -1.65
C GLU A 441 2.68 10.39 -2.31
N GLU A 442 2.01 10.97 -3.30
CA GLU A 442 2.43 12.20 -4.00
C GLU A 442 2.42 13.43 -3.09
N ALA A 443 1.41 13.58 -2.23
CA ALA A 443 1.35 14.68 -1.27
C ALA A 443 2.42 14.53 -0.18
N LEU A 444 2.78 13.29 0.19
CA LEU A 444 3.83 13.00 1.15
C LEU A 444 5.23 13.25 0.60
N SER A 445 5.46 13.08 -0.71
CA SER A 445 6.75 13.42 -1.33
C SER A 445 6.97 14.94 -1.45
N THR A 446 5.90 15.74 -1.44
CA THR A 446 5.93 17.19 -1.59
C THR A 446 5.12 17.93 -0.51
N PRO A 447 5.52 17.87 0.78
CA PRO A 447 4.68 18.30 1.91
C PRO A 447 4.34 19.80 1.98
N HIS A 448 5.00 20.62 1.15
CA HIS A 448 4.82 22.07 1.10
C HIS A 448 3.81 22.53 0.03
N LEU A 449 3.48 21.68 -0.95
CA LEU A 449 2.50 22.04 -1.97
C LEU A 449 1.08 21.91 -1.39
N PRO A 450 0.14 22.81 -1.75
CA PRO A 450 -1.28 22.60 -1.46
C PRO A 450 -1.75 21.27 -2.07
N SER A 451 -2.77 20.64 -1.47
CA SER A 451 -3.26 19.34 -1.97
C SER A 451 -3.57 19.46 -3.46
N GLN A 452 -3.09 18.52 -4.28
CA GLN A 452 -3.07 18.62 -5.74
C GLN A 452 -4.43 18.85 -6.43
N ALA A 453 -5.53 18.77 -5.69
CA ALA A 453 -6.88 19.11 -6.15
C ALA A 453 -7.04 20.52 -6.74
N GLU A 454 -6.08 21.45 -6.54
CA GLU A 454 -6.14 22.82 -7.09
C GLU A 454 -5.10 23.13 -8.17
N VAL A 455 -4.23 22.18 -8.56
CA VAL A 455 -3.27 22.43 -9.65
C VAL A 455 -3.99 22.22 -10.99
N ILE A 456 -4.77 23.22 -11.40
CA ILE A 456 -5.22 23.33 -12.78
C ILE A 456 -3.97 23.66 -13.61
N VAL A 457 -3.39 22.65 -14.26
CA VAL A 457 -2.39 22.88 -15.30
C VAL A 457 -3.12 23.56 -16.45
N ILE A 458 -2.91 24.87 -16.59
CA ILE A 458 -3.32 25.60 -17.79
C ILE A 458 -2.20 25.37 -18.79
N ASP A 459 -2.40 24.41 -19.71
CA ASP A 459 -1.52 24.25 -20.87
C ASP A 459 -1.77 25.44 -21.82
N ASP A 460 -0.72 26.23 -22.08
CA ASP A 460 -0.71 27.38 -23.01
C ASP A 460 -0.60 26.94 -24.49
#